data_AF-A0A3D9MYB9-F1
#
_entry.id   AF-A0A3D9MYB9-F1
#
_cell.length_a   1.000
_cell.length_b   1.000
_cell.length_c   1.000
_cell.angle_alpha   90.00
_cell.angle_beta   90.00
_cell.angle_gamma   90.00
#
_symmetry.space_group_name_H-M   'P 1'
#
loop_
_entity.id
_entity.type
_entity.pdbx_description
1 polymer ?
#
loop_
_entity_poly.entity_id
_entity_poly.type
_entity_poly.pdbx_seq_one_letter_code
_entity_poly.pdbx_strand_id
1 'polypeptide(L)'
;MPHAVAALYPASSDFTFSGRFHDTGICMGVLRNHGMPVTTETRSGAQSPAKDMGEMVQRLTQARAQHEDVAQLDAIRGGTAHWRENPFPEMARPDLVVASAAGIRMTATRGTYIVSGQDHAVTAGRDVSVSSGRSLFASVRGAISMFAYQLGMKLIAAKGKVDIQAQSDQMALAALKDITISSSDGKIVITASKEVWIGAGGSYIQINGSGIINGSPGVILEKGLWDVQDADARIPSFPPFGSGTPTDDYIHSL
;
A
#
# COMPACT_ATOMS: atom_id res chain seq x y z
N MET A 1 4.32 32.31 -63.28
CA MET A 1 4.52 30.86 -63.01
C MET A 1 5.45 30.33 -64.10
N PRO A 2 6.48 29.55 -63.77
CA PRO A 2 6.36 28.28 -63.07
C PRO A 2 6.89 28.30 -61.64
N HIS A 3 6.48 27.28 -60.91
CA HIS A 3 6.68 27.03 -59.49
C HIS A 3 7.97 26.26 -59.25
N ALA A 4 8.59 26.49 -58.09
CA ALA A 4 9.42 25.49 -57.43
C ALA A 4 9.00 25.40 -55.97
N VAL A 5 8.61 24.19 -55.58
CA VAL A 5 8.13 23.72 -54.28
C VAL A 5 9.18 22.77 -53.69
N ALA A 6 9.21 22.71 -52.35
CA ALA A 6 9.90 21.75 -51.47
C ALA A 6 11.40 22.03 -51.20
N ALA A 7 11.92 21.86 -49.98
CA ALA A 7 11.49 20.92 -48.93
C ALA A 7 11.65 21.47 -47.50
N LEU A 8 10.74 21.02 -46.63
CA LEU A 8 10.82 21.03 -45.17
C LEU A 8 11.99 20.17 -44.67
N TYR A 9 12.69 20.63 -43.64
CA TYR A 9 13.24 19.81 -42.53
C TYR A 9 13.51 20.72 -41.31
N PRO A 10 13.51 20.16 -40.09
CA PRO A 10 12.68 20.61 -38.98
C PRO A 10 13.31 21.78 -38.21
N ALA A 11 12.45 22.60 -37.60
CA ALA A 11 12.87 23.51 -36.55
C ALA A 11 13.44 22.70 -35.39
N SER A 12 14.76 22.68 -35.26
CA SER A 12 15.43 22.37 -34.00
C SER A 12 14.99 23.43 -33.00
N SER A 13 14.03 23.11 -32.14
CA SER A 13 13.72 23.93 -30.98
C SER A 13 14.82 23.76 -29.95
N ASP A 14 16.00 24.29 -30.26
CA ASP A 14 17.10 24.48 -29.32
C ASP A 14 16.70 25.59 -28.35
N PHE A 15 16.11 25.18 -27.23
CA PHE A 15 15.91 26.06 -26.09
C PHE A 15 17.27 26.26 -25.39
N THR A 16 18.04 27.26 -25.83
CA THR A 16 19.31 27.62 -25.19
C THR A 16 19.04 28.52 -23.98
N PHE A 17 19.29 28.02 -22.78
CA PHE A 17 19.21 28.81 -21.55
C PHE A 17 20.56 29.54 -21.35
N SER A 18 20.57 30.87 -21.45
CA SER A 18 21.76 31.70 -21.19
C SER A 18 21.68 32.33 -19.80
N GLY A 19 22.62 31.98 -18.92
CA GLY A 19 22.81 32.58 -17.60
C GLY A 19 24.29 32.93 -17.38
N ARG A 20 24.58 34.04 -16.71
CA ARG A 20 25.94 34.35 -16.23
C ARG A 20 26.18 33.58 -14.93
N PHE A 21 27.14 32.66 -14.93
CA PHE A 21 27.53 31.90 -13.75
C PHE A 21 28.80 32.51 -13.14
N HIS A 22 28.77 32.79 -11.84
CA HIS A 22 29.99 33.05 -11.07
C HIS A 22 30.67 31.71 -10.77
N ASP A 23 32.00 31.72 -10.87
CA ASP A 23 32.90 30.58 -10.88
C ASP A 23 32.96 29.84 -9.52
N THR A 24 31.92 29.06 -9.25
CA THR A 24 31.89 28.00 -8.23
C THR A 24 31.38 26.76 -8.93
N GLY A 25 32.15 25.67 -8.93
CA GLY A 25 32.07 24.52 -9.85
C GLY A 25 30.75 23.72 -9.95
N ILE A 26 29.60 24.25 -9.52
CA ILE A 26 28.27 23.74 -9.82
C ILE A 26 27.35 24.92 -10.21
N CYS A 27 26.96 24.95 -11.48
CA CYS A 27 25.99 25.91 -12.00
C CYS A 27 24.56 25.39 -11.77
N MET A 28 23.78 26.05 -10.92
CA MET A 28 22.38 25.66 -10.66
C MET A 28 21.41 26.41 -11.59
N GLY A 29 20.48 25.69 -12.21
CA GLY A 29 19.35 26.26 -12.96
C GLY A 29 18.13 26.48 -12.06
N VAL A 30 17.37 27.56 -12.27
CA VAL A 30 16.17 27.89 -11.49
C VAL A 30 15.03 28.31 -12.43
N LEU A 31 13.85 27.71 -12.25
CA LEU A 31 12.59 28.11 -12.88
C LEU A 31 11.56 28.44 -11.79
N ARG A 32 10.90 29.60 -11.86
CA ARG A 32 9.87 30.04 -10.91
C ARG A 32 8.74 30.74 -11.66
N ASN A 33 7.50 30.45 -11.28
CA ASN A 33 6.30 31.11 -11.79
C ASN A 33 5.14 30.93 -10.80
N HIS A 34 4.06 31.69 -10.95
CA HIS A 34 2.80 31.47 -10.22
C HIS A 34 2.02 30.30 -10.85
N GLY A 35 2.57 29.10 -10.74
CA GLY A 35 2.10 27.88 -11.37
C GLY A 35 2.85 27.54 -12.67
N MET A 36 3.13 26.26 -12.89
CA MET A 36 3.95 25.79 -14.02
C MET A 36 3.46 24.45 -14.57
N PRO A 37 2.88 24.41 -15.79
CA PRO A 37 2.66 23.16 -16.50
C PRO A 37 3.93 22.74 -17.26
N VAL A 38 4.28 21.46 -17.17
CA VAL A 38 5.35 20.81 -17.94
C VAL A 38 4.71 19.66 -18.71
N THR A 39 4.57 19.82 -20.03
CA THR A 39 3.82 18.88 -20.88
C THR A 39 4.55 18.53 -22.17
N THR A 40 4.36 17.29 -22.62
CA THR A 40 4.74 16.82 -23.98
C THR A 40 3.57 16.78 -24.94
N GLU A 41 2.38 17.20 -24.51
CA GLU A 41 1.18 17.29 -25.37
C GLU A 41 1.35 18.44 -26.36
N THR A 42 1.43 18.09 -27.64
CA THR A 42 1.63 19.07 -28.72
C THR A 42 0.31 19.71 -29.10
N ARG A 43 0.36 21.01 -29.41
CA ARG A 43 -0.77 21.74 -30.00
C ARG A 43 -0.44 22.11 -31.43
N SER A 44 -1.18 21.54 -32.38
CA SER A 44 -1.07 21.96 -33.77
C SER A 44 -1.53 23.42 -33.91
N GLY A 45 -0.68 24.26 -34.51
CA GLY A 45 -1.04 25.64 -34.85
C GLY A 45 -1.29 26.60 -33.69
N ALA A 46 -0.85 26.31 -32.46
CA ALA A 46 -1.04 27.18 -31.28
C ALA A 46 -2.52 27.59 -31.06
N GLN A 47 -3.46 26.69 -31.32
CA GLN A 47 -4.91 26.95 -31.29
C GLN A 47 -5.48 27.35 -29.92
N SER A 48 -4.69 27.25 -28.84
CA SER A 48 -5.06 27.62 -27.48
C SER A 48 -3.88 28.25 -26.73
N PRO A 49 -4.14 29.07 -25.68
CA PRO A 49 -3.09 29.73 -24.90
C PRO A 49 -2.06 28.74 -24.35
N ALA A 50 -0.79 29.10 -24.30
CA ALA A 50 0.29 28.19 -23.87
C ALA A 50 0.12 27.58 -22.45
N LYS A 51 -0.77 28.15 -21.63
CA LYS A 51 -1.13 27.67 -20.28
C LYS A 51 -2.50 26.97 -20.21
N ASP A 52 -3.14 26.68 -21.32
CA ASP A 52 -4.38 25.91 -21.31
C ASP A 52 -4.08 24.42 -21.03
N MET A 53 -4.98 23.77 -20.29
CA MET A 53 -4.76 22.53 -19.55
C MET A 53 -5.93 21.55 -19.68
N GLY A 54 -6.80 21.70 -20.69
CA GLY A 54 -8.00 20.87 -20.85
C GLY A 54 -7.74 19.36 -20.75
N GLU A 55 -6.70 18.86 -21.41
CA GLU A 55 -6.32 17.43 -21.37
C GLU A 55 -5.87 16.97 -19.97
N MET A 56 -5.23 17.86 -19.20
CA MET A 56 -4.72 17.57 -17.86
C MET A 56 -5.84 17.51 -16.81
N VAL A 57 -6.75 18.47 -16.87
CA VAL A 57 -7.95 18.52 -16.02
C VAL A 57 -8.79 17.27 -16.25
N GLN A 58 -8.95 16.84 -17.51
CA GLN A 58 -9.67 15.60 -17.82
C GLN A 58 -9.01 14.35 -17.20
N ARG A 59 -7.67 14.24 -17.25
CA ARG A 59 -6.95 13.10 -16.64
C ARG A 59 -7.06 13.09 -15.12
N LEU A 60 -6.94 14.26 -14.48
CA LEU A 60 -7.14 14.40 -13.04
C LEU A 60 -8.56 14.03 -12.62
N THR A 61 -9.55 14.50 -13.39
CA THR A 61 -10.97 14.14 -13.20
C THR A 61 -11.18 12.63 -13.34
N GLN A 62 -10.56 11.99 -14.34
CA GLN A 62 -10.66 10.55 -14.53
C GLN A 62 -9.99 9.76 -13.40
N ALA A 63 -8.79 10.18 -12.95
CA ALA A 63 -8.10 9.56 -11.83
C ALA A 63 -8.91 9.68 -10.53
N ARG A 64 -9.63 10.79 -10.35
CA ARG A 64 -10.55 10.99 -9.24
C ARG A 64 -11.74 10.03 -9.30
N ALA A 65 -12.38 9.89 -10.46
CA ALA A 65 -13.48 8.95 -10.64
C ALA A 65 -13.08 7.52 -10.24
N GLN A 66 -11.87 7.09 -10.65
CA GLN A 66 -11.31 5.79 -10.24
C GLN A 66 -11.15 5.67 -8.71
N HIS A 67 -10.75 6.76 -8.04
CA HIS A 67 -10.62 6.77 -6.58
C HIS A 67 -11.98 6.71 -5.87
N GLU A 68 -12.99 7.43 -6.38
CA GLU A 68 -14.34 7.44 -5.80
C GLU A 68 -15.06 6.09 -5.96
N ASP A 69 -14.89 5.41 -7.11
CA ASP A 69 -15.47 4.08 -7.36
C ASP A 69 -14.92 3.02 -6.39
N VAL A 70 -13.60 3.05 -6.11
CA VAL A 70 -12.97 2.13 -5.14
C VAL A 70 -13.36 2.51 -3.71
N ALA A 71 -13.54 3.80 -3.43
CA ALA A 71 -13.95 4.26 -2.11
C ALA A 71 -15.37 3.80 -1.75
N GLN A 72 -16.26 3.56 -2.71
CA GLN A 72 -17.68 3.23 -2.47
C GLN A 72 -17.92 1.88 -1.75
N LEU A 73 -16.86 1.13 -1.43
CA LEU A 73 -16.94 -0.03 -0.54
C LEU A 73 -16.76 0.39 0.92
N ASP A 74 -17.88 0.83 1.52
CA ASP A 74 -18.06 1.13 2.95
C ASP A 74 -17.55 0.02 3.91
N ALA A 75 -17.38 -1.21 3.41
CA ALA A 75 -16.96 -2.38 4.17
C ALA A 75 -15.54 -2.30 4.77
N ILE A 76 -14.70 -1.38 4.29
CA ILE A 76 -13.33 -1.17 4.76
C ILE A 76 -13.27 -0.09 5.86
N ARG A 77 -14.32 0.74 5.96
CA ARG A 77 -14.28 2.06 6.57
C ARG A 77 -14.51 2.02 8.09
N GLY A 78 -13.85 1.11 8.82
CA GLY A 78 -13.89 1.02 10.29
C GLY A 78 -14.14 2.39 10.90
N GLY A 79 -15.36 2.58 11.43
CA GLY A 79 -16.04 3.87 11.48
C GLY A 79 -15.18 5.03 11.94
N THR A 80 -15.41 6.22 11.36
CA THR A 80 -14.79 7.54 11.65
C THR A 80 -13.58 7.96 10.82
N ALA A 81 -13.59 7.73 9.50
CA ALA A 81 -12.63 8.35 8.60
C ALA A 81 -13.31 9.42 7.71
N HIS A 82 -13.37 10.67 8.21
CA HIS A 82 -13.78 11.86 7.44
C HIS A 82 -12.70 12.22 6.40
N TRP A 83 -12.53 11.41 5.35
CA TRP A 83 -11.64 11.73 4.22
C TRP A 83 -12.35 12.46 3.07
N ARG A 84 -13.64 12.79 3.24
CA ARG A 84 -14.48 13.40 2.18
C ARG A 84 -14.39 14.92 2.08
N GLU A 85 -13.53 15.56 2.88
CA GLU A 85 -13.38 17.01 2.91
C GLU A 85 -11.98 17.45 2.50
N ASN A 86 -11.47 16.94 1.37
CA ASN A 86 -10.43 17.67 0.65
C ASN A 86 -10.85 17.82 -0.81
N PRO A 87 -11.63 18.85 -1.16
CA PRO A 87 -11.78 19.22 -2.55
C PRO A 87 -10.40 19.69 -3.00
N PHE A 88 -9.63 18.83 -3.69
CA PHE A 88 -8.40 19.27 -4.34
C PHE A 88 -8.76 20.51 -5.17
N PRO A 89 -8.33 21.71 -4.75
CA PRO A 89 -8.73 22.93 -5.42
C PRO A 89 -7.84 23.02 -6.64
N GLU A 90 -8.20 22.28 -7.70
CA GLU A 90 -7.40 22.18 -8.92
C GLU A 90 -7.08 23.60 -9.39
N MET A 91 -5.81 23.98 -9.17
CA MET A 91 -5.17 25.15 -9.75
C MET A 91 -5.69 26.54 -9.35
N ALA A 92 -6.42 26.66 -8.23
CA ALA A 92 -6.59 27.96 -7.55
C ALA A 92 -5.31 28.41 -6.80
N ARG A 93 -4.28 27.55 -6.82
CA ARG A 93 -3.00 27.68 -6.12
C ARG A 93 -1.84 27.56 -7.12
N PRO A 94 -0.64 28.08 -6.80
CA PRO A 94 0.53 28.03 -7.69
C PRO A 94 1.13 26.61 -7.75
N ASP A 95 0.49 25.72 -8.52
CA ASP A 95 0.86 24.30 -8.63
C ASP A 95 1.85 24.01 -9.77
N LEU A 96 2.69 22.98 -9.60
CA LEU A 96 3.48 22.37 -10.68
C LEU A 96 2.76 21.12 -11.18
N VAL A 97 2.38 21.12 -12.46
CA VAL A 97 1.72 19.98 -13.11
C VAL A 97 2.65 19.40 -14.17
N VAL A 98 2.90 18.10 -14.08
CA VAL A 98 3.69 17.37 -15.08
C VAL A 98 2.79 16.33 -15.74
N ALA A 99 2.61 16.41 -17.07
CA ALA A 99 1.98 15.31 -17.80
C ALA A 99 2.63 15.04 -19.15
N SER A 100 2.24 13.91 -19.73
CA SER A 100 2.76 13.46 -21.01
C SER A 100 1.74 12.60 -21.74
N ALA A 101 1.70 12.72 -23.07
CA ALA A 101 0.92 11.84 -23.94
C ALA A 101 1.39 10.38 -23.87
N ALA A 102 2.72 10.14 -23.83
CA ALA A 102 3.29 8.79 -23.85
C ALA A 102 3.64 8.23 -22.46
N GLY A 103 4.31 9.00 -21.59
CA GLY A 103 4.60 8.60 -20.22
C GLY A 103 5.65 9.48 -19.54
N ILE A 104 5.78 9.33 -18.23
CA ILE A 104 6.78 10.03 -17.41
C ILE A 104 7.72 9.00 -16.79
N ARG A 105 9.04 9.25 -16.86
CA ARG A 105 10.06 8.43 -16.19
C ARG A 105 10.88 9.33 -15.29
N MET A 106 10.99 8.95 -14.01
CA MET A 106 11.85 9.60 -13.02
C MET A 106 12.92 8.60 -12.60
N THR A 107 14.19 8.92 -12.79
CA THR A 107 15.32 8.05 -12.47
C THR A 107 16.43 8.86 -11.82
N ALA A 108 17.11 8.27 -10.85
CA ALA A 108 18.24 8.87 -10.16
C ALA A 108 19.22 7.77 -9.74
N THR A 109 20.52 8.00 -9.93
CA THR A 109 21.56 7.04 -9.52
C THR A 109 21.67 6.89 -8.01
N ARG A 110 21.42 7.96 -7.25
CA ARG A 110 21.53 7.96 -5.78
C ARG A 110 20.20 7.73 -5.08
N GLY A 111 19.14 8.43 -5.48
CA GLY A 111 17.83 8.27 -4.87
C GLY A 111 16.82 9.33 -5.31
N THR A 112 15.56 9.02 -5.06
CA THR A 112 14.40 9.89 -5.32
C THR A 112 13.65 10.05 -4.00
N TYR A 113 13.38 11.29 -3.60
CA TYR A 113 12.61 11.61 -2.40
C TYR A 113 11.35 12.38 -2.81
N ILE A 114 10.19 11.92 -2.35
CA ILE A 114 8.89 12.57 -2.59
C ILE A 114 8.28 12.81 -1.21
N VAL A 115 8.03 14.07 -0.88
CA VAL A 115 7.55 14.49 0.45
C VAL A 115 6.42 15.51 0.25
N SER A 116 5.28 15.25 0.87
CA SER A 116 4.10 16.11 0.95
C SER A 116 3.87 16.45 2.41
N GLY A 117 3.54 17.71 2.70
CA GLY A 117 3.11 18.11 4.04
C GLY A 117 1.69 17.66 4.40
N GLN A 118 0.93 17.17 3.42
CA GLN A 118 -0.44 16.70 3.55
C GLN A 118 -0.58 15.36 2.82
N ASP A 119 -1.26 15.33 1.68
CA ASP A 119 -1.65 14.10 1.02
C ASP A 119 -0.61 13.58 0.01
N HIS A 120 -0.53 12.26 -0.11
CA HIS A 120 0.18 11.52 -1.13
C HIS A 120 -0.75 10.51 -1.78
N ALA A 121 -1.25 10.81 -2.97
CA ALA A 121 -2.09 9.91 -3.74
C ALA A 121 -1.31 9.28 -4.91
N VAL A 122 -1.46 7.97 -5.10
CA VAL A 122 -0.93 7.24 -6.25
C VAL A 122 -2.07 6.43 -6.84
N THR A 123 -2.45 6.74 -8.08
CA THR A 123 -3.54 6.09 -8.80
C THR A 123 -3.03 5.55 -10.13
N ALA A 124 -3.41 4.32 -10.46
CA ALA A 124 -3.11 3.70 -11.76
C ALA A 124 -4.36 3.01 -12.30
N GLY A 125 -4.65 3.19 -13.59
CA GLY A 125 -5.79 2.52 -14.24
C GLY A 125 -5.57 1.03 -14.54
N ARG A 126 -4.37 0.51 -14.26
CA ARG A 126 -4.01 -0.90 -14.47
C ARG A 126 -3.35 -1.49 -13.23
N ASP A 127 -2.06 -1.20 -13.04
CA ASP A 127 -1.23 -1.84 -12.04
C ASP A 127 -0.32 -0.81 -11.35
N VAL A 128 -0.15 -0.95 -10.04
CA VAL A 128 0.93 -0.30 -9.27
C VAL A 128 1.92 -1.40 -8.90
N SER A 129 3.17 -1.28 -9.38
CA SER A 129 4.26 -2.21 -9.05
C SER A 129 5.31 -1.49 -8.21
N VAL A 130 5.60 -2.06 -7.04
CA VAL A 130 6.65 -1.59 -6.12
C VAL A 130 7.64 -2.72 -5.93
N SER A 131 8.91 -2.44 -6.22
CA SER A 131 10.00 -3.41 -6.07
C SER A 131 11.18 -2.76 -5.39
N SER A 132 11.82 -3.48 -4.48
CA SER A 132 13.01 -3.04 -3.74
C SER A 132 14.04 -4.15 -3.75
N GLY A 133 15.31 -3.78 -3.96
CA GLY A 133 16.42 -4.75 -3.96
C GLY A 133 16.84 -5.21 -2.56
N ARG A 134 16.38 -4.55 -1.50
CA ARG A 134 16.75 -4.91 -0.11
C ARG A 134 15.53 -5.01 0.80
N SER A 135 14.81 -3.89 0.99
CA SER A 135 13.73 -3.82 1.98
C SER A 135 12.65 -2.85 1.55
N LEU A 136 11.40 -3.13 1.95
CA LEU A 136 10.27 -2.21 1.87
C LEU A 136 9.79 -1.94 3.29
N PHE A 137 9.85 -0.69 3.72
CA PHE A 137 9.37 -0.26 5.04
C PHE A 137 8.15 0.66 4.86
N ALA A 138 7.09 0.38 5.61
CA ALA A 138 5.90 1.20 5.68
C ALA A 138 5.54 1.44 7.15
N SER A 139 5.55 2.71 7.57
CA SER A 139 5.17 3.12 8.92
C SER A 139 4.07 4.16 8.82
N VAL A 140 2.99 3.97 9.59
CA VAL A 140 1.79 4.81 9.51
C VAL A 140 1.31 5.09 10.92
N ARG A 141 0.96 6.35 11.19
CA ARG A 141 0.47 6.76 12.51
C ARG A 141 -0.98 6.33 12.78
N GLY A 142 -1.80 6.29 11.74
CA GLY A 142 -3.22 5.95 11.81
C GLY A 142 -3.46 4.46 11.64
N ALA A 143 -3.80 4.06 10.41
CA ALA A 143 -4.09 2.67 10.06
C ALA A 143 -3.57 2.34 8.65
N ILE A 144 -3.29 1.06 8.41
CA ILE A 144 -3.12 0.49 7.07
C ILE A 144 -4.41 -0.23 6.72
N SER A 145 -4.93 0.02 5.53
CA SER A 145 -6.07 -0.71 4.99
C SER A 145 -5.76 -1.23 3.59
N MET A 146 -6.03 -2.51 3.37
CA MET A 146 -5.78 -3.21 2.11
C MET A 146 -7.04 -3.96 1.70
N PHE A 147 -7.44 -3.79 0.44
CA PHE A 147 -8.65 -4.40 -0.08
C PHE A 147 -8.46 -4.83 -1.53
N ALA A 148 -8.96 -6.03 -1.84
CA ALA A 148 -8.96 -6.58 -3.18
C ALA A 148 -10.39 -6.98 -3.55
N TYR A 149 -10.90 -6.45 -4.67
CA TYR A 149 -12.30 -6.61 -5.05
C TYR A 149 -12.61 -7.95 -5.72
N GLN A 150 -11.73 -8.45 -6.60
CA GLN A 150 -12.03 -9.60 -7.47
C GLN A 150 -11.10 -10.79 -7.25
N LEU A 151 -9.79 -10.58 -7.21
CA LEU A 151 -8.79 -11.65 -7.28
C LEU A 151 -8.21 -12.06 -5.92
N GLY A 152 -8.64 -11.40 -4.84
CA GLY A 152 -8.17 -11.67 -3.49
C GLY A 152 -6.77 -11.12 -3.18
N MET A 153 -6.21 -11.55 -2.05
CA MET A 153 -4.89 -11.14 -1.55
C MET A 153 -3.98 -12.35 -1.35
N LYS A 154 -2.68 -12.18 -1.62
CA LYS A 154 -1.67 -13.21 -1.43
C LYS A 154 -0.43 -12.61 -0.75
N LEU A 155 -0.10 -13.10 0.45
CA LEU A 155 1.10 -12.72 1.20
C LEU A 155 2.01 -13.93 1.32
N ILE A 156 3.24 -13.82 0.81
CA ILE A 156 4.20 -14.94 0.77
C ILE A 156 5.58 -14.43 1.18
N ALA A 157 6.23 -15.13 2.10
CA ALA A 157 7.67 -15.06 2.30
C ALA A 157 8.31 -16.33 1.72
N ALA A 158 9.18 -16.20 0.71
CA ALA A 158 9.88 -17.35 0.14
C ALA A 158 10.92 -17.93 1.13
N LYS A 159 11.49 -17.06 1.96
CA LYS A 159 12.38 -17.36 3.08
C LYS A 159 12.12 -16.36 4.19
N GLY A 160 12.49 -16.71 5.41
CA GLY A 160 12.27 -15.87 6.59
C GLY A 160 10.90 -16.06 7.23
N LYS A 161 10.77 -15.59 8.47
CA LYS A 161 9.55 -15.69 9.28
C LYS A 161 8.51 -14.68 8.79
N VAL A 162 7.26 -15.11 8.70
CA VAL A 162 6.10 -14.20 8.65
C VAL A 162 5.64 -13.97 10.09
N ASP A 163 5.57 -12.71 10.51
CA ASP A 163 5.13 -12.30 11.84
C ASP A 163 3.99 -11.30 11.72
N ILE A 164 2.85 -11.60 12.33
CA ILE A 164 1.64 -10.78 12.30
C ILE A 164 1.17 -10.64 13.75
N GLN A 165 1.04 -9.40 14.23
CA GLN A 165 0.73 -9.12 15.63
C GLN A 165 -0.24 -7.94 15.75
N ALA A 166 -1.18 -8.06 16.68
CA ALA A 166 -1.92 -6.93 17.24
C ALA A 166 -1.45 -6.78 18.69
N GLN A 167 -0.52 -5.85 18.94
CA GLN A 167 0.22 -5.78 20.21
C GLN A 167 -0.62 -5.27 21.40
N SER A 168 -1.64 -4.46 21.12
CA SER A 168 -2.48 -3.82 22.14
C SER A 168 -3.98 -4.00 21.91
N ASP A 169 -4.36 -4.77 20.88
CA ASP A 169 -5.76 -4.91 20.46
C ASP A 169 -6.01 -6.31 19.87
N GLN A 170 -7.25 -6.58 19.47
CA GLN A 170 -7.68 -7.86 18.94
C GLN A 170 -7.14 -8.12 17.53
N MET A 171 -6.80 -9.38 17.27
CA MET A 171 -6.66 -9.93 15.93
C MET A 171 -7.89 -10.77 15.57
N ALA A 172 -8.47 -10.53 14.39
CA ALA A 172 -9.60 -11.30 13.86
C ALA A 172 -9.26 -11.87 12.48
N LEU A 173 -9.55 -13.16 12.30
CA LEU A 173 -9.39 -13.89 11.03
C LEU A 173 -10.74 -14.55 10.73
N ALA A 174 -11.37 -14.16 9.63
CA ALA A 174 -12.69 -14.65 9.24
C ALA A 174 -12.75 -14.94 7.74
N ALA A 175 -13.46 -15.99 7.36
CA ALA A 175 -13.75 -16.35 5.98
C ALA A 175 -15.19 -16.87 5.88
N LEU A 176 -15.85 -16.61 4.75
CA LEU A 176 -17.17 -17.18 4.46
C LEU A 176 -17.10 -18.70 4.20
N LYS A 177 -15.98 -19.14 3.63
CA LYS A 177 -15.66 -20.56 3.39
C LYS A 177 -14.65 -21.01 4.44
N ASP A 178 -13.84 -22.01 4.08
CA ASP A 178 -12.93 -22.66 5.01
C ASP A 178 -11.75 -21.76 5.39
N ILE A 179 -11.29 -21.93 6.63
CA ILE A 179 -9.99 -21.46 7.11
C ILE A 179 -9.11 -22.70 7.31
N THR A 180 -7.97 -22.74 6.62
CA THR A 180 -6.99 -23.83 6.73
C THR A 180 -5.71 -23.32 7.38
N ILE A 181 -5.31 -23.94 8.48
CA ILE A 181 -4.03 -23.70 9.16
C ILE A 181 -3.24 -25.00 9.11
N SER A 182 -2.06 -24.97 8.49
CA SER A 182 -1.21 -26.15 8.32
C SER A 182 0.26 -25.83 8.56
N SER A 183 0.98 -26.81 9.10
CA SER A 183 2.43 -26.83 9.19
C SER A 183 2.91 -28.14 8.59
N SER A 184 3.78 -28.09 7.58
CA SER A 184 4.20 -29.29 6.84
C SER A 184 5.29 -30.10 7.52
N ASP A 185 6.19 -29.43 8.25
CA ASP A 185 7.36 -30.05 8.90
C ASP A 185 7.49 -29.63 10.39
N GLY A 186 6.61 -28.74 10.83
CA GLY A 186 6.64 -28.16 12.18
C GLY A 186 5.42 -28.55 13.02
N LYS A 187 5.00 -27.61 13.86
CA LYS A 187 3.85 -27.75 14.75
C LYS A 187 2.94 -26.52 14.65
N ILE A 188 1.66 -26.73 14.97
CA ILE A 188 0.71 -25.64 15.21
C ILE A 188 0.64 -25.44 16.73
N VAL A 189 0.88 -24.20 17.18
CA VAL A 189 0.81 -23.82 18.60
C VAL A 189 -0.29 -22.79 18.76
N ILE A 190 -1.33 -23.14 19.53
CA ILE A 190 -2.42 -22.25 19.89
C ILE A 190 -2.39 -22.12 21.41
N THR A 191 -2.12 -20.91 21.89
CA THR A 191 -1.97 -20.62 23.31
C THR A 191 -2.74 -19.35 23.65
N ALA A 192 -3.44 -19.37 24.77
CA ALA A 192 -4.13 -18.20 25.31
C ALA A 192 -3.91 -18.15 26.82
N SER A 193 -3.82 -16.95 27.39
CA SER A 193 -3.66 -16.76 28.84
C SER A 193 -4.95 -17.01 29.62
N LYS A 194 -6.11 -16.90 28.97
CA LYS A 194 -7.43 -17.08 29.57
C LYS A 194 -8.10 -18.37 29.12
N GLU A 195 -8.30 -18.53 27.81
CA GLU A 195 -9.08 -19.63 27.27
C GLU A 195 -8.77 -19.91 25.80
N VAL A 196 -8.74 -21.19 25.44
CA VAL A 196 -8.83 -21.68 24.06
C VAL A 196 -10.19 -22.36 23.86
N TRP A 197 -10.95 -21.91 22.86
CA TRP A 197 -12.26 -22.46 22.52
C TRP A 197 -12.25 -22.96 21.07
N ILE A 198 -12.61 -24.23 20.88
CA ILE A 198 -12.70 -24.87 19.56
C ILE A 198 -14.08 -25.47 19.46
N GLY A 199 -14.93 -25.00 18.54
CA GLY A 199 -16.31 -25.47 18.46
C GLY A 199 -16.88 -25.52 17.04
N ALA A 200 -17.81 -26.44 16.83
CA ALA A 200 -18.53 -26.63 15.58
C ALA A 200 -19.93 -27.22 15.85
N GLY A 201 -20.98 -26.61 15.28
CA GLY A 201 -22.35 -27.15 15.32
C GLY A 201 -22.89 -27.45 16.73
N GLY A 202 -22.44 -26.70 17.75
CA GLY A 202 -22.82 -26.90 19.15
C GLY A 202 -21.94 -27.88 19.94
N SER A 203 -21.02 -28.60 19.30
CA SER A 203 -19.96 -29.35 19.98
C SER A 203 -18.73 -28.49 20.19
N TYR A 204 -17.97 -28.70 21.27
CA TYR A 204 -16.79 -27.91 21.58
C TYR A 204 -15.77 -28.60 22.49
N ILE A 205 -14.54 -28.07 22.45
CA ILE A 205 -13.49 -28.29 23.42
C ILE A 205 -13.09 -26.93 23.99
N GLN A 206 -13.20 -26.80 25.31
CA GLN A 206 -12.78 -25.63 26.08
C GLN A 206 -11.54 -25.99 26.88
N ILE A 207 -10.51 -25.15 26.82
CA ILE A 207 -9.28 -25.29 27.60
C ILE A 207 -9.06 -23.99 28.35
N ASN A 208 -9.05 -24.02 29.67
CA ASN A 208 -8.79 -22.86 30.51
C ASN A 208 -8.06 -23.25 31.81
N GLY A 209 -7.86 -22.29 32.71
CA GLY A 209 -7.14 -22.53 33.98
C GLY A 209 -7.80 -23.53 34.94
N SER A 210 -9.06 -23.91 34.71
CA SER A 210 -9.77 -24.91 35.54
C SER A 210 -9.67 -26.34 34.98
N GLY A 211 -9.23 -26.52 33.73
CA GLY A 211 -9.11 -27.81 33.08
C GLY A 211 -9.61 -27.80 31.63
N ILE A 212 -10.02 -28.99 31.16
CA ILE A 212 -10.53 -29.23 29.80
C ILE A 212 -11.97 -29.70 29.88
N ILE A 213 -12.87 -29.09 29.11
CA ILE A 213 -14.27 -29.52 28.96
C ILE A 213 -14.50 -29.95 27.50
N ASN A 214 -15.00 -31.17 27.33
CA ASN A 214 -15.43 -31.71 26.04
C ASN A 214 -16.96 -31.85 26.05
N GLY A 215 -17.65 -30.97 25.33
CA GLY A 215 -19.11 -30.89 25.32
C GLY A 215 -19.68 -31.21 23.94
N SER A 216 -20.71 -32.05 23.87
CA SER A 216 -21.46 -32.31 22.64
C SER A 216 -22.93 -32.60 22.95
N PRO A 217 -23.88 -32.14 22.11
CA PRO A 217 -25.27 -32.60 22.19
C PRO A 217 -25.44 -34.06 21.70
N GLY A 218 -24.44 -34.60 21.00
CA GLY A 218 -24.42 -35.98 20.52
C GLY A 218 -23.45 -36.88 21.31
N VAL A 219 -23.25 -38.09 20.80
CA VAL A 219 -22.30 -39.05 21.37
C VAL A 219 -20.86 -38.62 21.08
N ILE A 220 -20.01 -38.61 22.10
CA ILE A 220 -18.55 -38.49 21.93
C ILE A 220 -18.00 -39.90 21.71
N LEU A 221 -17.36 -40.12 20.56
CA LEU A 221 -16.81 -41.42 20.17
C LEU A 221 -15.28 -41.34 20.16
N GLU A 222 -14.65 -41.95 21.16
CA GLU A 222 -13.20 -42.06 21.25
C GLU A 222 -12.76 -43.42 20.69
N LYS A 223 -11.88 -43.41 19.67
CA LYS A 223 -11.37 -44.62 19.03
C LYS A 223 -9.86 -44.69 19.20
N GLY A 224 -9.38 -45.62 20.02
CA GLY A 224 -7.95 -45.84 20.28
C GLY A 224 -7.70 -46.80 21.44
N LEU A 225 -6.46 -47.28 21.57
CA LEU A 225 -5.97 -47.98 22.77
C LEU A 225 -5.44 -46.91 23.71
N TRP A 226 -6.29 -46.41 24.61
CA TRP A 226 -5.91 -45.39 25.57
C TRP A 226 -5.31 -46.05 26.83
N ASP A 227 -4.07 -45.70 27.15
CA ASP A 227 -3.46 -45.92 28.47
C ASP A 227 -3.39 -44.57 29.16
N VAL A 228 -4.23 -44.36 30.18
CA VAL A 228 -4.28 -43.09 30.90
C VAL A 228 -3.20 -43.11 31.97
N GLN A 229 -2.07 -42.48 31.67
CA GLN A 229 -1.00 -42.23 32.64
C GLN A 229 -1.38 -41.09 33.60
N ASP A 230 -0.61 -40.91 34.67
CA ASP A 230 -0.80 -39.83 35.64
C ASP A 230 -0.76 -38.43 34.99
N ALA A 231 -1.33 -37.45 35.68
CA ALA A 231 -1.41 -36.08 35.17
C ALA A 231 -0.01 -35.45 34.97
N ASP A 232 0.28 -35.01 33.74
CA ASP A 232 1.40 -34.10 33.41
C ASP A 232 0.84 -32.69 33.17
N ALA A 233 1.49 -31.67 33.74
CA ALA A 233 1.09 -30.27 33.61
C ALA A 233 2.27 -29.44 33.10
N ARG A 234 2.11 -28.83 31.92
CA ARG A 234 3.11 -27.92 31.33
C ARG A 234 2.48 -26.55 31.13
N ILE A 235 3.11 -25.51 31.68
CA ILE A 235 2.73 -24.12 31.45
C ILE A 235 3.53 -23.61 30.24
N PRO A 236 2.90 -23.37 29.07
CA PRO A 236 3.61 -22.80 27.94
C PRO A 236 3.97 -21.35 28.24
N SER A 237 5.21 -20.96 27.93
CA SER A 237 5.63 -19.55 27.97
C SER A 237 5.04 -18.80 26.78
N PHE A 238 4.42 -17.65 27.03
CA PHE A 238 3.97 -16.76 25.96
C PHE A 238 5.16 -16.03 25.34
N PRO A 239 5.22 -15.88 24.01
CA PRO A 239 6.24 -15.07 23.38
C PRO A 239 6.12 -13.61 23.88
N PRO A 240 7.23 -12.94 24.23
CA PRO A 240 7.19 -11.53 24.59
C PRO A 240 6.83 -10.69 23.37
N PHE A 241 5.93 -9.72 23.53
CA PHE A 241 5.72 -8.68 22.53
C PHE A 241 6.83 -7.64 22.64
N GLY A 242 7.44 -7.26 21.51
CA GLY A 242 8.37 -6.14 21.48
C GLY A 242 7.63 -4.84 21.81
N SER A 243 8.23 -3.94 22.59
CA SER A 243 7.67 -2.62 22.84
C SER A 243 7.60 -1.87 21.51
N GLY A 244 6.39 -1.56 21.02
CA GLY A 244 6.12 -0.91 19.73
C GLY A 244 6.66 0.53 19.56
N THR A 245 7.77 0.87 20.20
CA THR A 245 8.56 2.06 19.86
C THR A 245 9.29 1.82 18.54
N PRO A 246 9.20 2.72 17.54
CA PRO A 246 10.08 2.70 16.39
C PRO A 246 11.50 2.97 16.90
N THR A 247 12.22 1.91 17.24
CA THR A 247 13.62 1.93 17.61
C THR A 247 14.40 1.29 16.48
N ASP A 248 15.63 1.76 16.30
CA ASP A 248 16.57 1.39 15.22
C ASP A 248 16.79 -0.14 15.11
N ASP A 249 16.45 -0.87 16.18
CA ASP A 249 16.64 -2.31 16.32
C ASP A 249 15.78 -3.16 15.36
N TYR A 250 14.69 -2.62 14.78
CA TYR A 250 13.89 -3.36 13.78
C TYR A 250 14.51 -3.37 12.37
N ILE A 251 15.49 -2.51 12.08
CA ILE A 251 16.10 -2.41 10.74
C ILE A 251 17.22 -3.45 10.56
N HIS A 252 17.75 -4.02 11.65
CA HIS A 252 18.92 -4.90 11.62
C HIS A 252 18.65 -6.38 11.96
N SER A 253 17.41 -6.80 12.22
CA SER A 253 17.10 -8.17 12.65
C SER A 253 16.53 -9.10 11.56
N LEU A 254 16.77 -8.82 10.28
CA LEU A 254 16.43 -9.72 9.16
C LEU A 254 17.66 -10.24 8.42
#